data_AF-A0A2S9FCH9-F1
#
_entry.id   AF-A0A2S9FCH9-F1
#
_cell.length_a   1.000
_cell.length_b   1.000
_cell.length_c   1.000
_cell.angle_alpha   90.00
_cell.angle_beta   90.00
_cell.angle_gamma   90.00
#
_symmetry.space_group_name_H-M   'P 1'
#
loop_
_entity.id
_entity.type
_entity.pdbx_description
1 polymer ?
#
loop_
_entity_poly.entity_id
_entity_poly.type
_entity_poly.pdbx_seq_one_letter_code
_entity_poly.pdbx_strand_id
1 'polypeptide(L)'
;VGALFIGHGLQKVFGWWGGPGLDGFRDTLTDVGFRNTDILTYVAAGGQIAAGVLLVLGLFTPIAAAGALGYLVTAILAEAAIAHDEARLSAFLTDGHEYQIVLLCAVAAIILVGPGRYGLDAGRGWARRPFVGSIAALLLGVGAGVAVWVLLNGANPLA
;
A
#
# COMPACT_ATOMS: atom_id res chain seq x y z
N VAL A 1 -7.97 5.23 7.34
CA VAL A 1 -7.13 4.31 6.53
C VAL A 1 -7.92 3.67 5.40
N GLY A 2 -8.84 2.72 5.67
CA GLY A 2 -9.57 2.01 4.60
C GLY A 2 -10.32 2.93 3.61
N ALA A 3 -11.03 3.94 4.11
CA ALA A 3 -11.71 4.93 3.25
C ALA A 3 -10.75 5.71 2.35
N LEU A 4 -9.54 6.03 2.82
CA LEU A 4 -8.52 6.71 2.02
C LEU A 4 -8.04 5.81 0.89
N PHE A 5 -7.80 4.53 1.18
CA PHE A 5 -7.44 3.53 0.16
C PHE A 5 -8.52 3.41 -0.92
N ILE A 6 -9.80 3.40 -0.52
CA ILE A 6 -10.92 3.39 -1.46
C ILE A 6 -10.90 4.68 -2.30
N GLY A 7 -10.81 5.86 -1.67
CA GLY A 7 -10.79 7.14 -2.38
C GLY A 7 -9.67 7.24 -3.40
N HIS A 8 -8.43 6.94 -3.00
CA HIS A 8 -7.27 6.92 -3.89
C HIS A 8 -7.37 5.84 -4.97
N GLY A 9 -7.93 4.68 -4.64
CA GLY A 9 -8.17 3.62 -5.61
C GLY A 9 -9.19 4.07 -6.67
N LEU A 10 -10.28 4.74 -6.27
CA LEU A 10 -11.29 5.29 -7.18
C LEU A 10 -10.72 6.42 -8.06
N GLN A 11 -9.81 7.24 -7.52
CA GLN A 11 -9.04 8.22 -8.32
C GLN A 11 -8.21 7.53 -9.41
N LYS A 12 -7.57 6.40 -9.09
CA LYS A 12 -6.76 5.62 -10.03
C LYS A 12 -7.57 4.79 -11.02
N VAL A 13 -8.74 4.29 -10.63
CA VAL A 13 -9.56 3.47 -11.54
C VAL A 13 -10.47 4.33 -12.40
N PHE A 14 -11.13 5.32 -11.80
CA PHE A 14 -12.22 6.06 -12.45
C PHE A 14 -11.92 7.54 -12.68
N GLY A 15 -10.75 8.04 -12.25
CA GLY A 15 -10.41 9.46 -12.38
C GLY A 15 -11.28 10.39 -11.53
N TRP A 16 -11.97 9.86 -10.52
CA TRP A 16 -12.85 10.66 -9.68
C TRP A 16 -12.09 11.78 -8.97
N TRP A 17 -12.76 12.92 -8.73
CA TRP A 17 -12.14 14.11 -8.12
C TRP A 17 -10.88 14.62 -8.84
N GLY A 18 -10.82 14.47 -10.16
CA GLY A 18 -9.64 14.87 -10.95
C GLY A 18 -8.44 13.94 -10.77
N GLY A 19 -8.68 12.68 -10.37
CA GLY A 19 -7.66 11.65 -10.30
C GLY A 19 -7.10 11.27 -11.68
N PRO A 20 -5.96 10.56 -11.72
CA PRO A 20 -5.26 10.28 -12.97
C PRO A 20 -6.02 9.32 -13.91
N GLY A 21 -6.99 8.56 -13.40
CA GLY A 21 -7.61 7.46 -14.14
C GLY A 21 -6.64 6.30 -14.38
N LEU A 22 -7.12 5.24 -15.04
CA LEU A 22 -6.34 4.01 -15.24
C LEU A 22 -5.10 4.27 -16.10
N ASP A 23 -5.27 5.05 -17.16
CA ASP A 23 -4.19 5.35 -18.10
C ASP A 23 -3.12 6.21 -17.42
N GLY A 24 -3.51 7.28 -16.71
CA GLY A 24 -2.54 8.11 -15.99
C GLY A 24 -1.82 7.36 -14.86
N PHE A 25 -2.50 6.44 -14.18
CA PHE A 25 -1.85 5.59 -13.17
C PHE A 25 -0.87 4.59 -13.81
N ARG A 26 -1.22 4.03 -14.97
CA ARG A 26 -0.32 3.18 -15.76
C ARG A 26 0.93 3.93 -16.22
N ASP A 27 0.76 5.16 -16.69
CA ASP A 27 1.87 6.02 -17.10
C ASP A 27 2.78 6.31 -15.91
N THR A 28 2.20 6.64 -14.74
CA THR A 28 2.97 6.82 -13.50
C THR A 28 3.79 5.57 -13.13
N LEU A 29 3.19 4.37 -13.25
CA LEU A 29 3.93 3.12 -12.99
C LEU A 29 5.07 2.90 -14.00
N THR A 30 4.86 3.32 -15.25
CA THR A 30 5.87 3.22 -16.31
C THR A 30 7.02 4.19 -16.08
N ASP A 31 6.72 5.43 -15.69
CA ASP A 31 7.71 6.47 -15.38
C ASP A 31 8.59 6.09 -14.18
N VAL A 32 7.99 5.46 -13.17
CA VAL A 32 8.71 4.89 -12.01
C VAL A 32 9.58 3.69 -12.39
N GLY A 33 9.41 3.13 -13.59
CA GLY A 33 10.19 2.01 -14.12
C GLY A 33 9.61 0.63 -13.85
N PHE A 34 8.33 0.49 -13.48
CA PHE A 34 7.70 -0.83 -13.35
C PHE A 34 7.56 -1.53 -14.70
N ARG A 35 7.75 -2.86 -14.70
CA ARG A 35 7.50 -3.74 -15.84
C ARG A 35 6.07 -4.31 -15.78
N ASN A 36 5.53 -4.69 -16.94
CA ASN A 36 4.17 -5.25 -17.07
C ASN A 36 3.07 -4.32 -16.51
N THR A 37 3.17 -3.02 -16.80
CA THR A 37 2.29 -1.99 -16.23
C THR A 37 0.82 -2.22 -16.56
N ASP A 38 0.50 -2.85 -17.70
CA ASP A 38 -0.86 -3.28 -18.05
C ASP A 38 -1.54 -4.05 -16.93
N ILE A 39 -0.89 -5.11 -16.44
CA ILE A 39 -1.45 -6.00 -15.43
C ILE A 39 -1.32 -5.33 -14.05
N LEU A 40 -0.17 -4.69 -13.80
CA LEU A 40 0.11 -4.10 -12.51
C LEU A 40 -0.85 -2.95 -12.17
N THR A 41 -1.27 -2.15 -13.15
CA THR A 41 -2.27 -1.09 -12.97
C THR A 41 -3.58 -1.66 -12.42
N TYR A 42 -4.12 -2.72 -13.04
CA TYR A 42 -5.37 -3.33 -12.58
C TYR A 42 -5.23 -4.01 -11.22
N VAL A 43 -4.14 -4.75 -11.00
CA VAL A 43 -3.89 -5.47 -9.75
C VAL A 43 -3.66 -4.48 -8.60
N ALA A 44 -2.85 -3.45 -8.81
CA ALA A 44 -2.52 -2.46 -7.79
C ALA A 44 -3.73 -1.58 -7.46
N ALA A 45 -4.44 -1.04 -8.46
CA ALA A 45 -5.60 -0.19 -8.22
C ALA A 45 -6.79 -0.99 -7.65
N GLY A 46 -7.09 -2.17 -8.20
CA GLY A 46 -8.12 -3.06 -7.70
C GLY A 46 -7.79 -3.59 -6.30
N GLY A 47 -6.53 -3.98 -6.07
CA GLY A 47 -6.02 -4.42 -4.77
C GLY A 47 -6.12 -3.31 -3.72
N GLN A 48 -5.83 -2.06 -4.08
CA GLN A 48 -5.97 -0.91 -3.18
C GLN A 48 -7.42 -0.72 -2.73
N ILE A 49 -8.38 -0.77 -3.65
CA ILE A 49 -9.82 -0.64 -3.33
C ILE A 49 -10.25 -1.84 -2.48
N ALA A 50 -9.92 -3.06 -2.88
CA ALA A 50 -10.31 -4.27 -2.17
C ALA A 50 -9.76 -4.29 -0.73
N ALA A 51 -8.47 -3.98 -0.54
CA ALA A 51 -7.88 -3.84 0.78
C ALA A 51 -8.58 -2.74 1.59
N GLY A 52 -8.89 -1.59 0.97
CA GLY A 52 -9.62 -0.50 1.60
C GLY A 52 -11.01 -0.92 2.10
N VAL A 53 -11.79 -1.61 1.27
CA VAL A 53 -13.13 -2.12 1.63
C VAL A 53 -13.04 -3.14 2.77
N LEU A 54 -12.13 -4.11 2.68
CA LEU A 54 -11.91 -5.11 3.71
C LEU A 54 -11.49 -4.48 5.05
N LEU A 55 -10.65 -3.44 5.01
CA LEU A 55 -10.26 -2.69 6.20
C LEU A 55 -11.42 -1.90 6.80
N VAL A 56 -12.28 -1.27 6.00
CA VAL A 56 -13.48 -0.56 6.51
C VAL A 56 -14.44 -1.53 7.18
N LEU A 57 -14.66 -2.69 6.57
CA LEU A 57 -15.53 -3.73 7.12
C LEU A 57 -14.90 -4.45 8.32
N GLY A 58 -13.59 -4.31 8.54
CA GLY A 58 -12.86 -5.12 9.50
C GLY A 58 -12.96 -6.62 9.20
N LEU A 59 -12.90 -6.98 7.91
CA LEU A 59 -13.01 -8.35 7.39
C LEU A 59 -11.67 -8.78 6.78
N PHE A 60 -11.22 -9.99 7.08
CA PHE A 60 -9.85 -10.45 6.78
C PHE A 60 -8.78 -9.41 7.19
N THR A 61 -8.98 -8.70 8.30
CA THR A 61 -8.17 -7.52 8.64
C THR A 61 -6.67 -7.75 8.63
N PRO A 62 -6.11 -8.87 9.13
CA PRO A 62 -4.66 -9.10 9.07
C PRO A 62 -4.12 -9.16 7.65
N ILE A 63 -4.87 -9.81 6.75
CA ILE A 63 -4.49 -10.00 5.34
C ILE A 63 -4.68 -8.69 4.58
N ALA A 64 -5.83 -8.04 4.76
CA ALA A 64 -6.12 -6.75 4.12
C ALA A 64 -5.14 -5.67 4.56
N ALA A 65 -4.80 -5.61 5.85
CA ALA A 65 -3.83 -4.68 6.38
C ALA A 65 -2.40 -5.00 5.91
N ALA A 66 -2.00 -6.27 5.84
CA ALA A 66 -0.71 -6.65 5.27
C ALA A 66 -0.58 -6.28 3.78
N GLY A 67 -1.63 -6.50 2.99
CA GLY A 67 -1.68 -6.07 1.58
C GLY A 67 -1.62 -4.54 1.44
N ALA A 68 -2.36 -3.81 2.27
CA ALA A 68 -2.30 -2.36 2.33
C ALA A 68 -0.91 -1.84 2.73
N LEU A 69 -0.23 -2.54 3.65
CA LEU A 69 1.13 -2.22 4.06
C LEU A 69 2.11 -2.42 2.90
N GLY A 70 2.03 -3.57 2.22
CA GLY A 70 2.88 -3.84 1.05
C GLY A 70 2.69 -2.83 -0.08
N TYR A 71 1.44 -2.39 -0.30
CA TYR A 71 1.13 -1.31 -1.22
C TYR A 71 1.84 0.00 -0.85
N LEU A 72 1.73 0.43 0.41
CA LEU A 72 2.37 1.67 0.89
C LEU A 72 3.89 1.58 0.88
N VAL A 73 4.46 0.42 1.23
CA VAL A 73 5.92 0.20 1.14
C VAL A 73 6.39 0.36 -0.31
N THR A 74 5.68 -0.25 -1.26
CA THR A 74 6.00 -0.12 -2.69
C THR A 74 5.92 1.34 -3.16
N ALA A 75 4.88 2.06 -2.73
CA ALA A 75 4.68 3.48 -3.08
C ALA A 75 5.79 4.37 -2.50
N ILE A 76 6.16 4.19 -1.23
CA ILE A 76 7.24 4.95 -0.59
C ILE A 76 8.58 4.66 -1.26
N LEU A 77 8.84 3.40 -1.64
CA LEU A 77 10.07 3.04 -2.37
C LEU A 77 10.13 3.71 -3.75
N ALA A 78 9.00 3.75 -4.46
CA ALA A 78 8.87 4.46 -5.73
C ALA A 78 9.19 5.95 -5.61
N GLU A 79 8.59 6.62 -4.62
CA GLU A 79 8.79 8.05 -4.41
C GLU A 79 10.21 8.36 -3.90
N ALA A 80 10.78 7.51 -3.05
CA ALA A 80 12.14 7.65 -2.59
C ALA A 80 13.16 7.48 -3.73
N ALA A 81 12.89 6.59 -4.69
CA ALA A 81 13.72 6.42 -5.88
C ALA A 81 13.72 7.67 -6.76
N ILE A 82 12.54 8.24 -7.04
CA ILE A 82 12.42 9.51 -7.77
C ILE A 82 13.18 10.64 -7.04
N ALA A 83 12.95 10.79 -5.73
CA ALA A 83 13.63 11.82 -4.95
C ALA A 83 15.15 11.63 -4.90
N HIS A 84 15.64 10.39 -4.94
CA HIS A 84 17.06 10.09 -5.06
C HIS A 84 17.63 10.55 -6.41
N ASP A 85 16.96 10.21 -7.52
CA ASP A 85 17.41 10.58 -8.87
C ASP A 85 17.39 12.11 -9.09
N GLU A 86 16.47 12.81 -8.44
CA GLU A 86 16.40 14.27 -8.41
C GLU A 86 17.37 14.93 -7.40
N ALA A 87 18.24 14.16 -6.74
CA ALA A 87 19.14 14.62 -5.68
C ALA A 87 18.42 15.37 -4.52
N ARG A 88 17.14 15.04 -4.29
CA ARG A 88 16.24 15.65 -3.32
C ARG A 88 15.93 14.75 -2.12
N LEU A 89 16.59 13.61 -2.00
CA LEU A 89 16.36 12.63 -0.94
C LEU A 89 16.47 13.23 0.48
N SER A 90 17.38 14.18 0.70
CA SER A 90 17.53 14.86 2.00
C SER A 90 16.31 15.69 2.40
N ALA A 91 15.48 16.08 1.43
CA ALA A 91 14.25 16.84 1.63
C ALA A 91 12.98 15.96 1.63
N PHE A 92 13.12 14.64 1.47
CA PHE A 92 11.99 13.71 1.31
C PHE A 92 10.89 13.89 2.36
N LEU A 93 11.26 13.96 3.65
CA LEU A 93 10.29 14.18 4.72
C LEU A 93 9.65 15.57 4.63
N THR A 94 10.45 16.61 4.39
CA THR A 94 9.98 17.99 4.25
C THR A 94 9.17 18.25 2.98
N ASP A 95 9.20 17.34 2.00
CA ASP A 95 8.48 17.43 0.73
C ASP A 95 7.03 16.91 0.80
N GLY A 96 6.49 16.70 2.00
CA GLY A 96 5.10 16.30 2.20
C GLY A 96 4.87 14.78 2.30
N HIS A 97 5.94 13.98 2.33
CA HIS A 97 5.86 12.51 2.48
C HIS A 97 5.52 12.06 3.91
N GLU A 98 5.48 12.99 4.87
CA GLU A 98 5.07 12.71 6.26
C GLU A 98 3.71 12.01 6.33
N TYR A 99 2.76 12.44 5.50
CA TYR A 99 1.42 11.84 5.47
C TYR A 99 1.46 10.35 5.13
N GLN A 100 2.30 9.95 4.18
CA GLN A 100 2.43 8.55 3.79
C GLN A 100 3.06 7.71 4.90
N ILE A 101 4.07 8.25 5.58
CA ILE A 101 4.71 7.57 6.71
C ILE A 101 3.72 7.41 7.86
N VAL A 102 2.91 8.44 8.15
CA VAL A 102 1.84 8.34 9.14
C VAL A 102 0.82 7.27 8.74
N LEU A 103 0.44 7.21 7.46
CA LEU A 103 -0.49 6.19 6.96
C LEU A 103 0.11 4.78 7.04
N LEU A 104 1.39 4.62 6.74
CA LEU A 104 2.15 3.36 6.90
C LEU A 104 2.15 2.90 8.35
N CYS A 105 2.50 3.80 9.28
CA CYS A 105 2.47 3.55 10.73
C CYS A 105 1.05 3.18 11.21
N ALA A 106 0.01 3.85 10.69
CA ALA A 106 -1.37 3.54 11.02
C ALA A 106 -1.78 2.14 10.54
N VAL A 107 -1.37 1.73 9.33
CA VAL A 107 -1.62 0.37 8.83
C VAL A 107 -0.86 -0.67 9.66
N ALA A 108 0.41 -0.41 10.00
CA ALA A 108 1.19 -1.28 10.88
C ALA A 108 0.52 -1.45 12.25
N ALA A 109 0.01 -0.36 12.83
CA ALA A 109 -0.76 -0.42 14.07
C ALA A 109 -2.04 -1.27 13.93
N ILE A 110 -2.77 -1.16 12.82
CA ILE A 110 -3.95 -2.00 12.54
C ILE A 110 -3.57 -3.49 12.48
N ILE A 111 -2.43 -3.85 11.89
CA ILE A 111 -1.95 -5.25 11.87
C ILE A 111 -1.70 -5.78 13.29
N LEU A 112 -1.15 -4.93 14.15
CA LEU A 112 -0.77 -5.28 15.53
C LEU A 112 -1.95 -5.28 16.50
N VAL A 113 -2.97 -4.44 16.27
CA VAL A 113 -4.14 -4.25 17.16
C VAL A 113 -5.38 -5.02 16.67
N GLY A 114 -5.50 -5.27 15.37
CA GLY A 114 -6.60 -6.04 14.76
C GLY A 114 -7.82 -5.21 14.35
N PRO A 115 -8.97 -5.86 14.06
CA PRO A 115 -10.18 -5.27 13.44
C PRO A 115 -10.95 -4.27 14.31
N GLY A 116 -10.63 -4.16 15.60
CA GLY A 116 -11.41 -3.39 16.57
C GLY A 116 -12.75 -4.05 16.92
N ARG A 117 -13.55 -3.37 17.75
CA ARG A 117 -14.80 -3.91 18.33
C ARG A 117 -15.98 -4.02 17.37
N TYR A 118 -15.97 -3.23 16.30
CA TYR A 118 -17.07 -3.16 15.32
C TYR A 118 -16.74 -3.84 13.99
N GLY A 119 -15.53 -4.37 13.82
CA GLY A 119 -15.15 -5.07 12.60
C GLY A 119 -15.87 -6.41 12.48
N LEU A 120 -16.11 -6.88 11.27
CA LEU A 120 -16.75 -8.18 11.04
C LEU A 120 -15.94 -9.35 11.60
N ASP A 121 -14.62 -9.21 11.75
CA ASP A 121 -13.74 -10.17 12.40
C ASP A 121 -13.67 -10.03 13.93
N ALA A 122 -14.40 -9.08 14.52
CA ALA A 122 -14.46 -8.90 15.96
C ALA A 122 -14.92 -10.21 16.64
N GLY A 123 -14.14 -10.66 17.62
CA GLY A 123 -14.40 -11.90 18.36
C GLY A 123 -13.88 -13.18 17.72
N ARG A 124 -13.47 -13.17 16.44
CA ARG A 124 -12.88 -14.36 15.80
C ARG A 124 -11.45 -14.59 16.30
N GLY A 125 -11.11 -15.84 16.65
CA GLY A 125 -9.84 -16.19 17.30
C GLY A 125 -8.58 -15.81 16.51
N TRP A 126 -8.59 -16.00 15.19
CA TRP A 126 -7.52 -15.61 14.26
C TRP A 126 -7.29 -14.09 14.13
N ALA A 127 -8.25 -13.26 14.56
CA ALA A 127 -8.17 -11.80 14.54
C ALA A 127 -7.98 -11.17 15.93
N ARG A 128 -7.94 -11.98 17.00
CA ARG A 128 -7.62 -11.51 18.36
C ARG A 128 -6.13 -11.19 18.48
N ARG A 129 -5.81 -9.92 18.71
CA ARG A 129 -4.43 -9.40 18.81
C ARG A 129 -4.18 -8.73 20.17
N PRO A 130 -2.92 -8.66 20.65
CA PRO A 130 -1.69 -9.10 19.99
C PRO A 130 -1.54 -10.63 19.98
N PHE A 131 -1.18 -11.19 18.83
CA PHE A 131 -0.88 -12.62 18.64
C PHE A 131 0.35 -12.75 17.73
N VAL A 132 1.17 -13.79 17.89
CA VAL A 132 2.43 -13.99 17.13
C VAL A 132 2.22 -13.85 15.62
N GLY A 133 1.07 -14.28 15.10
CA GLY A 133 0.71 -14.11 13.69
C GLY A 133 0.60 -12.65 13.20
N SER A 134 0.59 -11.65 14.09
CA SER A 134 0.54 -10.22 13.72
C SER A 134 1.91 -9.75 13.28
N ILE A 135 2.96 -10.19 13.98
CA ILE A 135 4.34 -9.91 13.60
C ILE A 135 4.64 -10.61 12.28
N ALA A 136 4.20 -11.85 12.11
CA ALA A 136 4.31 -12.54 10.83
C ALA A 136 3.57 -11.79 9.71
N ALA A 137 2.34 -11.34 9.93
CA ALA A 137 1.59 -10.55 8.93
C ALA A 137 2.27 -9.20 8.61
N LEU A 138 2.86 -8.54 9.61
CA LEU A 138 3.61 -7.31 9.43
C LEU A 138 4.84 -7.54 8.54
N LEU A 139 5.66 -8.55 8.88
CA LEU A 139 6.84 -8.91 8.12
C LEU A 139 6.50 -9.37 6.70
N LEU A 140 5.42 -10.13 6.53
CA LEU A 140 4.93 -10.53 5.21
C LEU A 140 4.45 -9.34 4.40
N GLY A 141 3.75 -8.37 5.00
CA GLY A 141 3.31 -7.15 4.32
C GLY A 141 4.51 -6.32 3.83
N VAL A 142 5.48 -6.08 4.71
CA VAL A 142 6.73 -5.37 4.34
C VAL A 142 7.49 -6.13 3.26
N GLY A 143 7.72 -7.42 3.49
CA GLY A 143 8.45 -8.28 2.56
C GLY A 143 7.79 -8.37 1.19
N ALA A 144 6.46 -8.45 1.13
CA ALA A 144 5.71 -8.44 -0.13
C ALA A 144 5.86 -7.10 -0.86
N GLY A 145 5.79 -5.96 -0.17
CA GLY A 145 6.00 -4.65 -0.79
C GLY A 145 7.42 -4.50 -1.36
N VAL A 146 8.43 -4.90 -0.58
CA VAL A 146 9.82 -4.90 -1.04
C VAL A 146 10.02 -5.87 -2.22
N ALA A 147 9.42 -7.06 -2.17
CA ALA A 147 9.51 -8.03 -3.26
C ALA A 147 8.84 -7.51 -4.54
N VAL A 148 7.68 -6.85 -4.45
CA VAL A 148 7.02 -6.21 -5.59
C VAL A 148 7.94 -5.16 -6.20
N TRP A 149 8.55 -4.30 -5.37
CA TRP A 149 9.52 -3.32 -5.83
C TRP A 149 10.70 -3.98 -6.55
N VAL A 150 11.43 -4.88 -5.88
CA VAL A 150 12.65 -5.49 -6.41
C VAL A 150 12.41 -6.34 -7.66
N LEU A 151 11.32 -7.11 -7.70
CA LEU A 151 11.06 -8.05 -8.79
C LEU A 151 10.41 -7.37 -10.00
N LEU A 152 9.54 -6.39 -9.78
CA LEU A 152 8.74 -5.79 -10.85
C LEU A 152 9.28 -4.43 -11.31
N ASN A 153 10.06 -3.71 -10.50
CA ASN A 153 10.70 -2.47 -10.93
C ASN A 153 11.99 -2.76 -11.72
N GLY A 154 12.14 -2.07 -12.86
CA GLY A 154 13.27 -2.18 -13.78
C GLY A 154 14.56 -1.53 -13.29
N ALA A 155 14.49 -0.64 -12.30
CA ALA A 155 15.65 -0.04 -11.61
C ALA A 155 16.25 -0.98 -10.54
N ASN A 156 16.12 -2.30 -10.73
CA ASN A 156 16.54 -3.30 -9.77
C ASN A 156 18.07 -3.18 -9.52
N PRO A 157 18.53 -2.94 -8.27
CA PRO A 157 19.96 -2.89 -7.96
C PRO A 157 20.67 -4.26 -8.09
N LEU A 158 19.93 -5.33 -8.40
CA LEU A 158 20.42 -6.70 -8.55
C LEU A 158 20.33 -7.26 -9.98
N ALA A 159 19.84 -6.49 -10.96
CA ALA A 159 19.72 -6.90 -12.35
C ALA A 159 20.90 -6.44 -13.21
#